data_AF-A0A6P0SYF3-F1
#
_entry.id   AF-A0A6P0SYF3-F1
#
_cell.length_a   1.000
_cell.length_b   1.000
_cell.length_c   1.000
_cell.angle_alpha   90.00
_cell.angle_beta   90.00
_cell.angle_gamma   90.00
#
_symmetry.space_group_name_H-M   'P 1'
#
loop_
_entity.id
_entity.type
_entity.pdbx_description
1 polymer ?
#
loop_
_entity_poly.entity_id
_entity_poly.type
_entity_poly.pdbx_seq_one_letter_code
_entity_poly.pdbx_strand_id
1 'polypeptide(L)' 'MTNQWGWHYRIRLKKDTWIKRAGIGWCQLKDFHFKPGVALCFHNVRIHKEHWYGSVHLIFGCNNINGDNGRLSAMI' A
#
# COMPACT_ATOMS: atom_id res chain seq x y z
N MET A 1 -21.25 16.59 -9.70
CA MET A 1 -21.25 15.49 -8.72
C MET A 1 -19.79 15.15 -8.44
N THR A 2 -19.28 15.52 -7.26
CA THR A 2 -17.93 15.18 -6.83
C THR A 2 -17.94 13.73 -6.38
N ASN A 3 -17.38 12.84 -7.19
CA ASN A 3 -17.08 11.47 -6.74
C ASN A 3 -16.08 11.60 -5.58
N GLN A 4 -16.57 11.56 -4.35
CA GLN A 4 -15.73 11.38 -3.18
C GLN A 4 -15.24 9.93 -3.27
N TRP A 5 -13.95 9.74 -3.53
CA TRP A 5 -13.30 8.43 -3.42
C TRP A 5 -13.31 8.13 -1.93
N GLY A 6 -14.39 7.48 -1.46
CA GLY A 6 -14.61 7.20 -0.06
C GLY A 6 -13.49 6.31 0.44
N TRP A 7 -12.53 6.90 1.14
CA TRP A 7 -11.46 6.17 1.81
C TRP A 7 -12.05 5.47 3.03
N HIS A 8 -12.75 4.36 2.81
CA HIS A 8 -13.59 3.75 3.83
C HIS A 8 -12.79 2.98 4.88
N TYR A 9 -11.59 2.49 4.55
CA TYR A 9 -10.78 1.68 5.46
C TYR A 9 -9.27 1.95 5.34
N ARG A 10 -8.63 2.22 6.48
CA ARG A 10 -7.17 2.22 6.58
C ARG A 10 -6.74 0.87 7.12
N ILE A 11 -6.09 0.06 6.29
CA ILE A 11 -5.51 -1.21 6.73
C ILE A 11 -4.02 -1.04 7.03
N ARG A 12 -3.47 -1.83 7.95
CA ARG A 12 -2.02 -1.86 8.18
C ARG A 12 -1.46 -3.08 7.48
N LEU A 13 -0.59 -2.86 6.49
CA LEU A 13 0.12 -3.93 5.80
C LEU A 13 1.51 -4.07 6.40
N LYS A 14 1.98 -5.32 6.52
CA LYS A 14 3.35 -5.61 6.93
C LYS A 14 4.31 -5.42 5.76
N LYS A 15 5.60 -5.17 6.03
CA LYS A 15 6.62 -4.95 5.00
C LYS A 15 6.83 -6.13 4.05
N ASP A 16 6.57 -7.33 4.51
CA ASP A 16 6.64 -8.58 3.75
C ASP A 16 5.36 -8.88 2.94
N THR A 17 4.35 -7.99 2.99
CA THR A 17 3.13 -8.13 2.19
C THR A 17 3.46 -8.15 0.71
N TRP A 18 2.92 -9.14 0.00
CA TRP A 18 2.98 -9.24 -1.45
C TRP A 18 1.88 -8.42 -2.12
N ILE A 19 2.26 -7.63 -3.12
CA ILE A 19 1.34 -6.95 -4.02
C ILE A 19 1.59 -7.37 -5.46
N LYS A 20 0.52 -7.52 -6.25
CA LYS A 20 0.59 -7.72 -7.70
C LYS A 20 0.31 -6.41 -8.40
N ARG A 21 1.27 -5.96 -9.21
CA ARG A 21 1.13 -4.79 -10.08
C ARG A 21 0.86 -5.25 -11.50
N ALA A 22 -0.10 -4.62 -12.17
CA ALA A 22 -0.37 -4.89 -13.59
C ALA A 22 0.89 -4.65 -14.43
N GLY A 23 1.19 -5.57 -15.34
CA GLY A 23 2.36 -5.49 -16.24
C GLY A 23 3.73 -5.76 -15.59
N ILE A 24 3.83 -5.82 -14.27
CA ILE A 24 5.11 -6.00 -13.54
C ILE A 24 5.15 -7.35 -12.81
N GLY A 25 4.02 -7.80 -12.27
CA GLY A 25 3.92 -9.04 -11.51
C GLY A 25 3.94 -8.83 -10.00
N TRP A 26 4.39 -9.84 -9.26
CA TRP A 26 4.38 -9.84 -7.79
C TRP A 26 5.67 -9.25 -7.22
N CYS A 27 5.54 -8.32 -6.26
CA CYS A 27 6.65 -7.78 -5.47
C CYS A 27 6.24 -7.61 -4.00
N GLN A 28 7.21 -7.44 -3.10
CA GLN A 28 6.94 -7.16 -1.69
C GLN A 28 7.04 -5.67 -1.38
N LEU A 29 6.29 -5.20 -0.38
CA LEU A 29 6.35 -3.80 0.05
C LEU A 29 7.74 -3.35 0.50
N LYS A 30 8.53 -4.25 1.11
CA LYS A 30 9.91 -4.00 1.54
C LYS A 30 10.88 -3.69 0.38
N ASP A 31 10.52 -4.07 -0.86
CA ASP A 31 11.37 -3.85 -2.04
C ASP A 31 11.29 -2.40 -2.54
N PHE A 32 10.34 -1.62 -2.01
CA PHE A 32 10.18 -0.21 -2.33
C PHE A 32 10.95 0.66 -1.34
N HIS A 33 11.94 1.40 -1.85
CA HIS A 33 12.64 2.44 -1.12
C HIS A 33 12.00 3.80 -1.41
N PHE A 34 11.75 4.60 -0.38
CA PHE A 34 11.21 5.95 -0.51
C PHE A 34 11.77 6.84 0.59
N LYS A 35 11.84 8.15 0.30
CA LYS A 35 12.35 9.14 1.25
C LYS A 35 11.32 9.42 2.36
N PRO A 36 11.76 9.82 3.56
CA PRO A 36 10.85 10.33 4.59
C PRO A 36 9.94 11.43 4.02
N GLY A 37 8.65 11.39 4.36
CA GLY A 37 7.65 12.33 3.85
C GLY A 37 7.13 12.04 2.44
N VAL A 38 7.62 10.98 1.77
CA VAL A 38 7.13 10.54 0.46
C VAL A 38 6.18 9.36 0.61
N ALA A 39 5.08 9.38 -0.15
CA ALA A 39 4.16 8.26 -0.29
C ALA A 39 4.13 7.77 -1.75
N LEU A 40 4.07 6.46 -1.93
CA LEU A 40 3.85 5.78 -3.20
C LEU A 40 2.37 5.43 -3.32
N CYS A 41 1.77 5.76 -4.46
CA CYS A 41 0.39 5.43 -4.77
C CYS A 41 0.35 4.36 -5.86
N PHE A 42 -0.18 3.19 -5.54
CA PHE A 42 -0.43 2.12 -6.50
C PHE A 42 -1.93 2.01 -6.75
N HIS A 43 -2.30 1.90 -8.02
CA HIS A 43 -3.68 1.72 -8.43
C HIS A 43 -3.86 0.32 -9.01
N ASN A 44 -5.04 -0.25 -8.82
CA ASN A 44 -5.39 -1.57 -9.31
C ASN A 44 -4.40 -2.67 -8.92
N VAL A 45 -4.00 -2.69 -7.64
CA VAL A 45 -3.14 -3.77 -7.12
C VAL A 45 -3.97 -4.88 -6.49
N ARG A 46 -3.40 -6.08 -6.50
CA ARG A 46 -3.92 -7.21 -5.71
C ARG A 46 -3.00 -7.49 -4.55
N ILE A 47 -3.55 -7.85 -3.41
CA ILE A 47 -2.82 -8.17 -2.19
C ILE A 47 -2.87 -9.69 -1.99
N HIS A 48 -1.75 -10.26 -1.56
CA HIS A 48 -1.57 -11.68 -1.19
C HIS A 48 -1.60 -12.69 -2.35
N LYS A 49 -0.64 -13.62 -2.38
CA LYS A 49 -0.44 -14.58 -3.49
C LYS A 49 -1.45 -15.74 -3.52
N GLU A 50 -1.85 -16.24 -2.36
CA GLU A 50 -2.75 -17.40 -2.26
C GLU A 50 -4.23 -16.97 -2.22
N HIS A 51 -4.59 -16.14 -1.25
CA HIS A 51 -5.94 -15.58 -1.10
C HIS A 51 -5.99 -14.15 -1.60
N TRP A 52 -6.26 -13.97 -2.90
CA TRP A 52 -6.14 -12.66 -3.53
C TRP A 52 -7.24 -11.70 -3.03
N TYR A 53 -6.84 -10.50 -2.64
CA TYR A 53 -7.76 -9.40 -2.35
C TYR A 53 -7.48 -8.23 -3.30
N GLY A 54 -8.49 -7.78 -4.04
CA GLY A 54 -8.32 -6.78 -5.10
C GLY A 54 -9.52 -6.72 -6.04
N SER A 55 -9.63 -5.73 -6.92
CA SER A 55 -8.66 -4.65 -7.20
C SER A 55 -8.77 -3.50 -6.19
N VAL A 56 -7.65 -3.04 -5.63
CA VAL A 56 -7.63 -1.95 -4.64
C VAL A 56 -6.64 -0.84 -5.00
N HIS A 57 -6.89 0.34 -4.44
CA HIS A 57 -5.87 1.39 -4.38
C HIS A 57 -4.97 1.14 -3.17
N LEU A 58 -3.72 1.53 -3.26
CA LEU A 58 -2.77 1.34 -2.17
C LEU A 58 -1.88 2.55 -2.08
N ILE A 59 -2.06 3.33 -1.02
CA ILE A 59 -1.13 4.40 -0.65
C ILE A 59 -0.17 3.84 0.40
N PHE A 60 1.12 3.97 0.15
CA PHE A 60 2.20 3.38 0.93
C PHE A 60 3.22 4.46 1.32
N GLY A 61 3.51 4.63 2.60
CA GLY A 61 4.50 5.62 3.05
C GLY A 61 4.97 5.39 4.48
N CYS A 62 6.03 6.12 4.88
CA CYS A 62 6.56 6.16 6.24
C CYS A 62 6.05 7.42 6.91
N ASN A 63 5.33 7.24 8.02
CA ASN A 63 4.90 8.35 8.83
C ASN A 63 5.81 8.49 10.05
N ASN A 64 6.45 9.65 10.22
CA ASN A 64 7.34 9.95 11.35
C ASN A 64 6.59 10.24 12.67
N ILE A 65 5.25 10.32 12.64
CA ILE A 65 4.44 10.86 13.75
C ILE A 65 4.44 9.93 15.00
N ASN A 66 4.81 8.66 14.88
CA ASN A 66 4.68 7.71 16.01
C ASN A 66 5.99 7.11 16.56
N GLY A 67 7.19 7.61 16.19
CA GLY A 67 8.46 7.17 16.78
C GLY A 67 8.80 5.68 16.63
N ASP A 68 7.97 4.92 15.90
CA ASP A 68 8.08 3.48 15.70
C ASP A 68 8.66 3.28 14.29
N ASN A 69 9.99 3.17 14.22
CA ASN A 69 10.75 3.01 12.99
C ASN A 69 10.15 1.90 12.10
N GLY A 70 9.41 2.28 11.06
CA GLY A 70 9.02 1.39 9.97
C GLY A 70 7.56 0.91 9.93
N ARG A 71 6.61 1.60 10.56
CA ARG A 71 5.18 1.22 10.44
C ARG A 71 4.56 1.68 9.12
N LEU A 72 4.41 0.72 8.21
CA LEU A 72 3.82 0.90 6.89
C LEU A 72 2.29 0.99 7.01
N SER A 73 1.74 2.09 6.51
CA SER A 73 0.29 2.27 6.42
C SER A 73 -0.14 2.09 4.98
N ALA A 74 -1.25 1.37 4.79
CA ALA A 74 -1.84 1.09 3.50
C ALA A 74 -3.28 1.60 3.51
N MET A 75 -3.63 2.46 2.58
CA MET A 75 -5.02 2.89 2.42
C MET A 75 -5.60 2.24 1.18
N ILE A 76 -6.70 1.50 1.37
CA ILE A 76 -7.48 0.81 0.33
C ILE A 76 -8.71 1.64 -0.03
#